data_AF-A0A7K5IAR5-F1
#
_entry.id   AF-A0A7K5IAR5-F1
#
_cell.length_a   1.000
_cell.length_b   1.000
_cell.length_c   1.000
_cell.angle_alpha   90.00
_cell.angle_beta   90.00
_cell.angle_gamma   90.00
#
_symmetry.space_group_name_H-M   'P 1'
#
loop_
_entity.id
_entity.type
_entity.pdbx_description
1 polymer ?
#
loop_
_entity_poly.entity_id
_entity_poly.type
_entity_poly.pdbx_seq_one_letter_code
_entity_poly.pdbx_strand_id
1 'polypeptide(L)'
;ERCRLKDGQPKCVPSLVATCWGWGDPHYHTFDGLDFDFQGTCTYTMAESCGPDPTLVPFKVEAKNEVRGGVNSVSYVGLANVKVYEQLVTVRRREVGKVRVNGVTTLLPVTLEDGKVQVFQSGLSAVLETDFGLRVTYDWNWHLLIDLPSSYFRHTCGLCGN
;
A
#
# COMPACT_ATOMS: atom_id res chain seq x y z
N GLU A 1 18.57 7.64 -7.88
CA GLU A 1 18.34 6.54 -8.84
C GLU A 1 19.64 5.80 -9.08
N ARG A 2 19.59 4.49 -9.37
CA ARG A 2 20.73 3.71 -9.85
C ARG A 2 20.31 3.08 -11.17
N CYS A 3 20.95 3.46 -12.26
CA CYS A 3 20.70 2.84 -13.55
C CYS A 3 21.46 1.50 -13.63
N ARG A 4 20.71 0.43 -13.87
CA ARG A 4 21.24 -0.92 -14.05
C ARG A 4 20.85 -1.42 -15.43
N LEU A 5 21.70 -2.22 -16.05
CA LEU A 5 21.33 -2.93 -17.27
C LEU A 5 20.34 -4.04 -16.90
N LYS A 6 19.12 -3.94 -17.40
CA LYS A 6 18.12 -5.03 -17.37
C LYS A 6 17.83 -5.39 -18.82
N ASP A 7 18.11 -6.63 -19.21
CA ASP A 7 17.95 -7.14 -20.58
C ASP A 7 18.66 -6.30 -21.66
N GLY A 8 19.86 -5.81 -21.35
CA GLY A 8 20.68 -5.02 -22.29
C GLY A 8 20.26 -3.56 -22.47
N GLN A 9 19.20 -3.11 -21.79
CA GLN A 9 18.77 -1.71 -21.80
C GLN A 9 19.06 -1.03 -20.44
N PRO A 10 19.53 0.24 -20.44
CA PRO A 10 19.69 0.99 -19.20
C PRO A 10 18.32 1.28 -18.60
N LYS A 11 18.00 0.59 -17.51
CA LYS A 11 16.78 0.84 -16.73
C LYS A 11 17.19 1.53 -15.43
N CYS A 12 16.79 2.79 -15.30
CA CYS A 12 16.97 3.52 -14.05
C CYS A 12 15.96 2.99 -13.03
N VAL A 13 16.49 2.33 -11.99
CA VAL A 13 15.68 1.93 -10.85
C VAL A 13 15.86 2.96 -9.73
N PRO A 14 14.79 3.32 -9.02
CA PRO A 14 14.87 4.12 -7.81
C PRO A 14 15.90 3.48 -6.87
N SER A 15 16.92 4.25 -6.46
CA SER A 15 17.98 3.74 -5.57
C SER A 15 17.58 3.83 -4.10
N LEU A 16 16.50 4.55 -3.83
CA LEU A 16 15.99 4.87 -2.51
C LEU A 16 14.50 4.56 -2.51
N VAL A 17 14.07 3.84 -1.48
CA VAL A 17 12.68 3.51 -1.19
C VAL A 17 12.38 4.17 0.15
N ALA A 18 11.25 4.86 0.22
CA ALA A 18 10.70 5.37 1.48
C ALA A 18 9.59 4.43 1.94
N THR A 19 9.47 4.23 3.25
CA THR A 19 8.50 3.32 3.85
C THR A 19 7.59 4.10 4.78
N CYS A 20 6.29 4.09 4.49
CA CYS A 20 5.24 4.54 5.40
C CYS A 20 4.60 3.31 6.03
N TRP A 21 4.21 3.38 7.30
CA TRP A 21 3.48 2.30 7.93
C TRP A 21 2.42 2.80 8.92
N GLY A 22 1.41 1.96 9.12
CA GLY A 22 0.38 2.11 10.12
C GLY A 22 0.35 0.87 11.01
N TRP A 23 0.51 1.06 12.31
CA TRP A 23 0.51 0.01 13.32
C TRP A 23 -0.76 0.08 14.17
N GLY A 24 -1.83 -0.58 13.72
CA GLY A 24 -3.11 -0.54 14.42
C GLY A 24 -3.76 0.86 14.38
N ASP A 25 -4.17 1.34 15.54
CA ASP A 25 -4.63 2.70 15.87
C ASP A 25 -4.02 2.98 17.26
N PRO A 26 -3.22 4.03 17.47
CA PRO A 26 -3.11 5.24 16.64
C PRO A 26 -1.80 5.42 15.86
N HIS A 27 -0.87 4.47 15.87
CA HIS A 27 0.53 4.76 15.48
C HIS A 27 0.77 4.75 13.97
N TYR A 28 1.26 5.86 13.44
CA TYR A 28 1.65 6.03 12.04
C TYR A 28 3.06 6.56 11.91
N HIS A 29 3.70 6.20 10.80
CA HIS A 29 5.01 6.70 10.40
C HIS A 29 4.99 7.12 8.94
N THR A 30 5.34 8.37 8.68
CA THR A 30 5.35 8.96 7.33
C THR A 30 6.59 8.55 6.53
N PHE A 31 6.60 8.85 5.23
CA PHE A 31 7.75 8.60 4.36
C PHE A 31 9.02 9.38 4.76
N ASP A 32 8.86 10.55 5.38
CA ASP A 32 9.94 11.42 5.86
C ASP A 32 10.33 11.17 7.34
N GLY A 33 9.71 10.18 7.97
CA GLY A 33 10.11 9.67 9.29
C GLY A 33 9.42 10.34 10.48
N LEU A 34 8.29 11.02 10.27
CA LEU A 34 7.47 11.55 11.35
C LEU A 34 6.58 10.45 11.94
N ASP A 35 6.76 10.21 13.24
CA ASP A 35 5.82 9.40 14.03
C ASP A 35 4.69 10.27 14.57
N PHE A 36 3.45 9.81 14.42
CA PHE A 36 2.29 10.48 15.00
C PHE A 36 1.16 9.52 15.33
N ASP A 37 0.29 9.98 16.22
CA ASP A 37 -0.88 9.25 16.67
C ASP A 37 -2.15 9.85 16.08
N PHE A 38 -2.97 9.03 15.41
CA PHE A 38 -4.25 9.47 14.86
C PHE A 38 -5.37 8.45 15.07
N GLN A 39 -6.38 8.85 15.84
CA GLN A 39 -7.50 7.98 16.23
C GLN A 39 -8.75 8.21 15.40
N GLY A 40 -9.27 7.11 14.83
CA GLY A 40 -10.63 7.09 14.28
C GLY A 40 -10.95 5.85 13.47
N THR A 41 -12.25 5.68 13.19
CA THR A 41 -12.87 4.45 12.67
C THR A 41 -13.31 4.55 11.21
N CYS A 42 -12.88 5.61 10.52
CA CYS A 42 -13.21 5.83 9.12
C CYS A 42 -12.25 5.08 8.18
N THR A 43 -12.50 5.22 6.89
CA THR A 43 -11.51 4.93 5.85
C THR A 43 -10.62 6.15 5.68
N TYR A 44 -9.30 5.95 5.70
CA TYR A 44 -8.30 6.99 5.55
C TYR A 44 -7.44 6.74 4.32
N THR A 45 -7.16 7.79 3.55
CA THR A 45 -6.12 7.77 2.52
C THR A 45 -4.76 7.76 3.22
N MET A 46 -4.07 6.63 3.14
CA MET A 46 -2.72 6.49 3.69
C MET A 46 -1.73 7.22 2.77
N ALA A 47 -1.70 6.83 1.50
CA ALA A 47 -0.89 7.47 0.49
C ALA A 47 -1.63 7.43 -0.85
N GLU A 48 -1.63 8.54 -1.56
CA GLU A 48 -2.06 8.62 -2.95
C GLU A 48 -1.08 9.46 -3.76
N SER A 49 -0.91 9.10 -5.02
CA SER A 49 -0.18 9.95 -5.97
C SER A 49 -0.89 11.29 -6.12
N CYS A 50 -0.16 12.40 -5.98
CA CYS A 50 -0.69 13.73 -6.23
C CYS A 50 0.33 14.63 -6.93
N GLY A 51 -0.16 15.67 -7.58
CA GLY A 51 0.66 16.57 -8.39
C GLY A 51 0.57 16.30 -9.89
N PRO A 52 1.18 17.17 -10.71
CA PRO A 52 0.95 17.19 -12.16
C PRO A 52 1.93 16.34 -12.97
N ASP A 53 2.84 15.58 -12.35
CA ASP A 53 3.86 14.82 -13.08
C ASP A 53 3.22 13.66 -13.87
N PRO A 54 3.18 13.74 -15.22
CA PRO A 54 2.52 12.74 -16.05
C PRO A 54 3.33 11.45 -16.20
N THR A 55 4.58 11.44 -15.73
CA THR A 55 5.46 10.26 -15.81
C THR A 55 5.22 9.27 -14.67
N LEU A 56 4.56 9.72 -13.59
CA LEU A 56 4.24 8.90 -12.43
C LEU A 56 2.92 8.16 -12.63
N VAL A 57 2.89 6.89 -12.22
CA VAL A 57 1.67 6.08 -12.28
C VAL A 57 0.76 6.47 -11.12
N PRO A 58 -0.53 6.78 -11.38
CA PRO A 58 -1.47 7.08 -10.32
C PRO A 58 -1.78 5.87 -9.45
N PHE A 59 -1.81 6.06 -8.14
CA PHE A 59 -2.21 5.05 -7.17
C PHE A 59 -2.91 5.66 -5.97
N LYS A 60 -3.71 4.87 -5.26
CA LYS A 60 -4.31 5.22 -3.97
C LYS A 60 -4.30 4.02 -3.04
N VAL A 61 -3.76 4.20 -1.83
CA VAL A 61 -3.82 3.22 -0.75
C VAL A 61 -4.69 3.78 0.37
N GLU A 62 -5.74 3.05 0.72
CA GLU A 62 -6.62 3.38 1.83
C GLU A 62 -6.57 2.30 2.90
N ALA A 63 -6.62 2.71 4.16
CA ALA A 63 -6.80 1.82 5.29
C ALA A 63 -8.12 2.17 5.97
N LYS A 64 -8.96 1.16 6.24
CA LYS A 64 -10.14 1.35 7.07
C LYS A 64 -9.89 0.77 8.44
N ASN A 65 -10.03 1.60 9.45
CA ASN A 65 -9.92 1.19 10.83
C ASN A 65 -11.27 0.70 11.37
N GLU A 66 -11.27 -0.39 12.13
CA GLU A 66 -12.48 -0.98 12.73
C GLU A 66 -12.28 -1.20 14.22
N VAL A 67 -13.32 -0.87 15.01
CA VAL A 67 -13.35 -1.13 16.46
C VAL A 67 -13.36 -2.63 16.72
N ARG A 68 -12.59 -3.09 17.71
CA ARG A 68 -12.58 -4.50 18.15
C ARG A 68 -13.29 -4.66 19.50
N GLY A 69 -14.03 -5.76 19.65
CA GLY A 69 -14.47 -6.25 20.95
C GLY A 69 -15.42 -5.34 21.75
N GLY A 70 -16.08 -4.37 21.12
CA GLY A 70 -17.03 -3.47 21.78
C GLY A 70 -16.39 -2.34 22.61
N VAL A 71 -15.06 -2.19 22.57
CA VAL A 71 -14.36 -1.08 23.24
C VAL A 71 -14.10 0.02 22.22
N ASN A 72 -14.93 1.07 22.24
CA ASN A 72 -14.92 2.18 21.28
C ASN A 72 -13.64 3.04 21.30
N SER A 73 -12.67 2.78 22.19
CA SER A 73 -11.45 3.57 22.35
C SER A 73 -10.24 3.08 21.54
N VAL A 74 -10.32 1.92 20.88
CA VAL A 74 -9.21 1.37 20.08
C VAL A 74 -9.72 0.76 18.78
N SER A 75 -9.28 1.30 17.64
CA SER A 75 -9.56 0.73 16.32
C SER A 75 -8.32 0.03 15.74
N TYR A 76 -8.47 -0.69 14.64
CA TYR A 76 -7.36 -1.38 13.99
C TYR A 76 -7.62 -1.46 12.50
N VAL A 77 -6.58 -1.44 11.66
CA VAL A 77 -6.73 -1.65 10.21
C VAL A 77 -7.47 -2.97 9.95
N GLY A 78 -8.73 -2.89 9.53
CA GLY A 78 -9.61 -4.02 9.23
C GLY A 78 -9.57 -4.43 7.77
N LEU A 79 -9.18 -3.50 6.90
CA LEU A 79 -8.88 -3.77 5.48
C LEU A 79 -7.93 -2.71 4.92
N ALA A 80 -7.20 -3.11 3.89
CA ALA A 80 -6.42 -2.23 3.02
C ALA A 80 -7.00 -2.30 1.60
N ASN A 81 -7.28 -1.13 1.01
CA ASN A 81 -7.64 -0.98 -0.40
C ASN A 81 -6.45 -0.40 -1.16
N VAL A 82 -6.11 -1.00 -2.28
CA VAL A 82 -5.12 -0.49 -3.21
C VAL A 82 -5.80 -0.30 -4.56
N LYS A 83 -5.88 0.94 -5.02
CA LYS A 83 -6.36 1.30 -6.35
C LYS A 83 -5.16 1.68 -7.22
N VAL A 84 -4.95 0.94 -8.31
CA VAL A 84 -3.85 1.16 -9.27
C VAL A 84 -4.21 0.53 -10.62
N TYR A 85 -3.86 1.17 -11.73
CA TYR A 85 -4.20 0.69 -13.09
C TYR A 85 -5.67 0.30 -13.27
N GLU A 86 -6.60 1.12 -12.78
CA GLU A 86 -8.05 0.84 -12.76
C GLU A 86 -8.48 -0.44 -12.01
N GLN A 87 -7.56 -1.12 -11.34
CA GLN A 87 -7.83 -2.26 -10.48
C GLN A 87 -8.02 -1.81 -9.03
N LEU A 88 -9.02 -2.36 -8.36
CA LEU A 88 -9.20 -2.25 -6.92
C LEU A 88 -8.89 -3.60 -6.26
N VAL A 89 -7.80 -3.65 -5.50
CA VAL A 89 -7.44 -4.80 -4.67
C VAL A 89 -7.77 -4.49 -3.22
N THR A 90 -8.64 -5.29 -2.61
CA THR A 90 -8.95 -5.20 -1.18
C THR A 90 -8.42 -6.42 -0.45
N VAL A 91 -7.54 -6.19 0.54
CA VAL A 91 -7.07 -7.20 1.48
C VAL A 91 -7.84 -7.01 2.79
N ARG A 92 -8.51 -8.07 3.28
CA ARG A 92 -9.33 -7.99 4.49
C ARG A 92 -8.72 -8.79 5.64
N ARG A 93 -8.97 -8.32 6.85
CA ARG A 93 -8.56 -9.02 8.08
C ARG A 93 -9.09 -10.45 8.12
N ARG A 94 -8.28 -11.38 8.61
CA ARG A 94 -8.61 -12.82 8.79
C ARG A 94 -9.02 -13.56 7.52
N GLU A 95 -8.80 -12.99 6.35
CA GLU A 95 -9.05 -13.63 5.06
C GLU A 95 -7.74 -14.10 4.41
N VAL A 96 -6.90 -14.80 5.18
CA VAL A 96 -5.57 -15.25 4.74
C VAL A 96 -5.67 -16.06 3.44
N GLY A 97 -4.76 -15.78 2.50
CA GLY A 97 -4.66 -16.48 1.22
C GLY A 97 -5.67 -16.04 0.15
N LYS A 98 -6.53 -15.07 0.43
CA LYS A 98 -7.50 -14.54 -0.54
C LYS A 98 -7.64 -13.02 -0.47
N VAL A 99 -7.93 -12.41 -1.61
CA VAL A 99 -8.17 -10.97 -1.76
C VAL A 99 -9.45 -10.74 -2.54
N ARG A 100 -9.95 -9.51 -2.56
CA ARG A 100 -10.99 -9.12 -3.53
C ARG A 100 -10.36 -8.27 -4.63
N VAL A 101 -10.55 -8.67 -5.88
CA VAL A 101 -10.19 -7.89 -7.06
C VAL A 101 -11.50 -7.38 -7.66
N ASN A 102 -11.70 -6.07 -7.68
CA ASN A 102 -12.93 -5.41 -8.13
C ASN A 102 -14.19 -6.00 -7.47
N GLY A 103 -14.11 -6.32 -6.18
CA GLY A 103 -15.19 -6.92 -5.41
C GLY A 103 -15.31 -8.45 -5.51
N VAL A 104 -14.62 -9.09 -6.46
CA VAL A 104 -14.66 -10.54 -6.65
C VAL A 104 -13.58 -11.21 -5.81
N THR A 105 -13.98 -12.18 -4.98
CA THR A 105 -13.04 -12.93 -4.14
C THR A 105 -12.15 -13.83 -5.00
N THR A 106 -10.84 -13.70 -4.84
CA THR A 106 -9.80 -14.35 -5.64
C THR A 106 -8.74 -14.95 -4.71
N LEU A 107 -8.31 -16.18 -4.98
CA LEU A 107 -7.24 -16.84 -4.24
C LEU A 107 -5.87 -16.29 -4.68
N LEU A 108 -4.93 -16.17 -3.75
CA LEU A 108 -3.56 -15.78 -4.04
C LEU A 108 -2.74 -16.99 -4.53
N PRO A 109 -1.74 -16.79 -5.42
CA PRO A 109 -1.35 -15.51 -6.03
C PRO A 109 -2.27 -15.12 -7.20
N VAL A 110 -2.36 -13.82 -7.48
CA VAL A 110 -3.04 -13.27 -8.66
C VAL A 110 -2.15 -12.25 -9.36
N THR A 111 -2.18 -12.28 -10.69
CA THR A 111 -1.49 -11.33 -11.56
C THR A 111 -2.53 -10.57 -12.37
N LEU A 112 -2.44 -9.25 -12.40
CA LEU A 112 -3.36 -8.35 -13.10
C LEU A 112 -2.57 -7.49 -14.09
N GLU A 113 -3.28 -6.89 -15.05
CA GLU A 113 -2.74 -5.87 -15.97
C GLU A 113 -1.45 -6.32 -16.67
N ASP A 114 -1.49 -7.49 -17.33
CA ASP A 114 -0.36 -8.07 -18.06
C ASP A 114 0.94 -8.19 -17.23
N GLY A 115 0.82 -8.41 -15.92
CA GLY A 115 1.96 -8.56 -15.02
C GLY A 115 2.36 -7.30 -14.27
N LYS A 116 1.71 -6.17 -14.53
CA LYS A 116 2.00 -4.89 -13.86
C LYS A 116 1.61 -4.86 -12.40
N VAL A 117 0.66 -5.69 -11.99
CA VAL A 117 0.27 -5.84 -10.57
C VAL A 117 0.33 -7.30 -10.20
N GLN A 118 1.09 -7.61 -9.16
CA GLN A 118 1.19 -8.95 -8.60
C GLN A 118 0.73 -8.89 -7.16
N VAL A 119 -0.18 -9.78 -6.79
CA VAL A 119 -0.63 -9.93 -5.41
C VAL A 119 -0.38 -11.36 -4.99
N PHE A 120 0.38 -11.54 -3.92
CA PHE A 120 0.80 -12.86 -3.45
C PHE A 120 0.92 -12.88 -1.94
N GLN A 121 0.96 -14.08 -1.37
CA GLN A 121 1.26 -14.24 0.04
C GLN A 121 2.77 -14.40 0.22
N SER A 122 3.35 -13.62 1.12
CA SER A 122 4.75 -13.76 1.55
C SER A 122 4.78 -13.92 3.06
N GLY A 123 5.21 -15.09 3.53
CA GLY A 123 5.13 -15.46 4.94
C GLY A 123 3.70 -15.31 5.48
N LEU A 124 3.54 -14.44 6.47
CA LEU A 124 2.26 -14.16 7.14
C LEU A 124 1.54 -12.92 6.60
N SER A 125 1.91 -12.40 5.44
CA SER A 125 1.35 -11.16 4.89
C SER A 125 0.87 -11.31 3.46
N ALA A 126 -0.16 -10.54 3.09
CA ALA A 126 -0.44 -10.23 1.70
C ALA A 126 0.56 -9.18 1.23
N VAL A 127 1.09 -9.36 0.03
CA VAL A 127 1.98 -8.41 -0.64
C VAL A 127 1.40 -8.09 -2.00
N LEU A 128 1.23 -6.80 -2.30
CA LEU A 128 0.96 -6.28 -3.63
C LEU A 128 2.21 -5.55 -4.11
N GLU A 129 2.69 -5.90 -5.30
CA GLU A 129 3.83 -5.26 -5.96
C GLU A 129 3.41 -4.77 -7.36
N THR A 130 3.90 -3.58 -7.72
CA THR A 130 3.70 -3.01 -9.06
C THR A 130 5.01 -2.93 -9.85
N ASP A 131 4.90 -2.86 -11.17
CA ASP A 131 6.03 -2.68 -12.09
C ASP A 131 6.79 -1.36 -11.91
N PHE A 132 6.12 -0.31 -11.45
CA PHE A 132 6.75 0.96 -11.09
C PHE A 132 7.38 0.96 -9.69
N GLY A 133 7.17 -0.07 -8.88
CA GLY A 133 7.86 -0.29 -7.61
C GLY A 133 7.08 0.08 -6.35
N LEU A 134 5.78 0.40 -6.44
CA LEU A 134 4.91 0.45 -5.25
C LEU A 134 4.79 -0.95 -4.68
N ARG A 135 4.99 -1.07 -3.36
CA ARG A 135 4.81 -2.32 -2.64
C ARG A 135 4.00 -2.11 -1.38
N VAL A 136 2.86 -2.80 -1.28
CA VAL A 136 1.93 -2.70 -0.15
C VAL A 136 1.88 -4.04 0.56
N THR A 137 2.16 -4.05 1.86
CA THR A 137 2.18 -5.26 2.70
C THR A 137 1.14 -5.14 3.80
N TYR A 138 0.27 -6.14 3.96
CA TYR A 138 -0.71 -6.20 5.05
C TYR A 138 -0.69 -7.59 5.73
N ASP A 139 -0.59 -7.61 7.05
CA ASP A 139 -0.43 -8.83 7.86
C ASP A 139 -1.75 -9.58 8.17
N TRP A 140 -2.84 -9.25 7.46
CA TRP A 140 -4.18 -9.78 7.70
C TRP A 140 -4.76 -9.44 9.08
N ASN A 141 -4.14 -8.53 9.83
CA ASN A 141 -4.52 -8.21 11.19
C ASN A 141 -4.59 -6.70 11.44
N TRP A 142 -3.45 -6.01 11.46
CA TRP A 142 -3.37 -4.59 11.86
C TRP A 142 -2.19 -3.83 11.26
N HIS A 143 -1.21 -4.49 10.64
CA HIS A 143 0.01 -3.84 10.15
C HIS A 143 -0.11 -3.57 8.66
N LEU A 144 -0.03 -2.31 8.26
CA LEU A 144 0.07 -1.91 6.87
C LEU A 144 1.42 -1.25 6.64
N LEU A 145 2.17 -1.71 5.64
CA LEU A 145 3.37 -1.05 5.14
C LEU A 145 3.19 -0.66 3.67
N ILE A 146 3.70 0.51 3.32
CA ILE A 146 3.71 1.07 1.98
C ILE A 146 5.16 1.47 1.67
N ASP A 147 5.79 0.73 0.79
CA ASP A 147 7.10 1.04 0.23
C ASP A 147 6.89 1.78 -1.10
N LEU A 148 7.53 2.94 -1.24
CA LEU A 148 7.40 3.78 -2.43
C LEU A 148 8.77 4.23 -2.96
N PRO A 149 8.99 4.17 -4.29
CA PRO A 149 10.14 4.76 -4.94
C PRO A 149 10.36 6.24 -4.65
N SER A 150 11.63 6.65 -4.54
CA SER A 150 12.01 8.07 -4.42
C SER A 150 11.56 8.96 -5.58
N SER A 151 11.16 8.39 -6.73
CA SER A 151 10.58 9.16 -7.85
C SER A 151 9.26 9.83 -7.47
N TYR A 152 8.56 9.33 -6.45
CA TYR A 152 7.33 9.92 -5.93
C TYR A 152 7.57 10.99 -4.85
N PHE A 153 8.82 11.32 -4.53
CA PHE A 153 9.13 12.36 -3.54
C PHE A 153 8.46 13.69 -3.91
N ARG A 154 7.73 14.30 -2.97
CA ARG A 154 6.87 15.48 -3.11
C ARG A 154 5.68 15.31 -4.07
N HIS A 155 5.37 14.09 -4.46
CA HIS A 155 4.26 13.72 -5.34
C HIS A 155 3.31 12.74 -4.67
N THR A 156 3.24 12.75 -3.34
CA THR A 156 2.26 12.00 -2.55
C THR A 156 1.47 12.89 -1.61
N CYS A 157 0.25 12.44 -1.32
CA CYS A 157 -0.68 13.08 -0.41
C CYS A 157 -1.31 12.00 0.50
N GLY A 158 -1.84 12.41 1.65
CA GLY A 158 -2.47 11.51 2.63
C GLY A 158 -1.74 11.50 3.97
N LEU A 159 -2.07 10.53 4.82
CA LEU A 159 -1.48 10.39 6.16
C LEU A 159 0.04 10.09 6.13
N CYS A 160 0.56 9.54 5.04
CA CYS A 160 1.98 9.25 4.86
C CYS A 160 2.83 10.47 4.44
N GLY A 161 2.22 11.65 4.25
CA GLY A 161 2.92 12.87 3.86
C GLY A 161 3.27 12.92 2.36
N ASN A 162 4.24 13.79 2.04
CA ASN A 162 4.68 14.13 0.68
C ASN A 162 6.17 13.88 0.41
#